data_AF-A0A2W4VK05-F1
#
_entry.id   AF-A0A2W4VK05-F1
#
_cell.length_a   1.000
_cell.length_b   1.000
_cell.length_c   1.000
_cell.angle_alpha   90.00
_cell.angle_beta   90.00
_cell.angle_gamma   90.00
#
_symmetry.space_group_name_H-M   'P 1'
#
loop_
_entity.id
_entity.type
_entity.pdbx_description
1 polymer ?
#
loop_
_entity_poly.entity_id
_entity_poly.type
_entity_poly.pdbx_seq_one_letter_code
_entity_poly.pdbx_strand_id
1 'polypeptide(L)'
;MRTVYRCTRGGTVSLSSAPEPGSRCTGITYDANSAKVPDLWQVPGEQRGVLYQRQQDGVTVYGTRKLPGSTPVLDFSVAAPPDSPAHAGLGDLGPPQLQRYPEAFRGAARLIGVDEALLRTIAHVESGFDPEAVSAKGAMGVMQLMPEVVAAYEVTNPFNPNQSIQAGARLLRELIRRYPGDMDKVAAAYNAGTQAVDRHGGVPPYAETRAYVAKVAALLPKYRAGLAAIAKRT
;
A
#
# COMPACT_ATOMS: atom_id res chain seq x y z
N MET A 1 -4.64 -30.24 -8.62
CA MET A 1 -5.16 -29.11 -7.81
C MET A 1 -4.99 -29.43 -6.33
N ARG A 2 -4.54 -28.46 -5.54
CA ARG A 2 -4.50 -28.52 -4.07
C ARG A 2 -5.19 -27.30 -3.50
N THR A 3 -5.83 -27.48 -2.35
CA THR A 3 -6.49 -26.40 -1.61
C THR A 3 -5.73 -26.16 -0.31
N VAL A 4 -5.35 -24.92 -0.08
CA VAL A 4 -4.83 -24.44 1.20
C VAL A 4 -5.83 -23.46 1.78
N TYR A 5 -6.12 -23.58 3.06
CA TYR A 5 -7.03 -22.69 3.78
C TYR A 5 -6.24 -21.58 4.45
N ARG A 6 -6.56 -20.34 4.11
CA ARG A 6 -6.10 -19.16 4.85
C ARG A 6 -7.07 -18.89 5.99
N CYS A 7 -6.62 -19.12 7.22
CA CYS A 7 -7.41 -19.03 8.43
C CYS A 7 -7.01 -17.81 9.28
N THR A 8 -8.01 -17.07 9.77
CA THR A 8 -7.83 -15.88 10.61
C THR A 8 -8.45 -16.08 12.00
N ARG A 9 -7.69 -15.74 13.05
CA ARG A 9 -8.14 -15.82 14.45
C ARG A 9 -7.33 -14.85 15.32
N GLY A 10 -8.02 -14.03 16.11
CA GLY A 10 -7.37 -13.09 17.03
C GLY A 10 -6.35 -12.15 16.35
N GLY A 11 -6.68 -11.65 15.15
CA GLY A 11 -5.80 -10.76 14.38
C GLY A 11 -4.60 -11.42 13.70
N THR A 12 -4.43 -12.75 13.81
CA THR A 12 -3.32 -13.49 13.19
C THR A 12 -3.79 -14.37 12.04
N VAL A 13 -2.93 -14.58 11.05
CA VAL A 13 -3.17 -15.42 9.86
C VAL A 13 -2.43 -16.74 10.01
N SER A 14 -3.04 -17.83 9.56
CA SER A 14 -2.38 -19.13 9.39
C SER A 14 -2.81 -19.80 8.10
N LEU A 15 -1.97 -20.70 7.60
CA LEU A 15 -2.29 -21.60 6.50
C LEU A 15 -2.50 -22.99 7.03
N SER A 16 -3.51 -23.69 6.52
CA SER A 16 -3.83 -25.04 6.95
C SER A 16 -4.34 -25.88 5.78
N SER A 17 -4.06 -27.19 5.76
CA SER A 17 -4.56 -28.12 4.74
C SER A 17 -6.05 -28.47 4.93
N ALA A 18 -6.65 -28.05 6.05
CA ALA A 18 -8.08 -28.13 6.35
C ALA A 18 -8.52 -26.89 7.17
N PRO A 19 -9.82 -26.53 7.21
CA PRO A 19 -10.30 -25.45 8.06
C PRO A 19 -9.90 -25.63 9.53
N GLU A 20 -9.35 -24.58 10.14
CA GLU A 20 -8.96 -24.58 11.54
C GLU A 20 -10.16 -24.38 12.47
N PRO A 21 -10.32 -25.21 13.52
CA PRO A 21 -11.36 -25.02 14.53
C PRO A 21 -11.26 -23.64 15.19
N GLY A 22 -12.38 -22.91 15.22
CA GLY A 22 -12.48 -21.58 15.83
C GLY A 22 -11.80 -20.45 15.02
N SER A 23 -11.44 -20.69 13.76
CA SER A 23 -10.91 -19.68 12.84
C SER A 23 -11.89 -19.40 11.70
N ARG A 24 -11.83 -18.20 11.10
CA ARG A 24 -12.50 -17.91 9.82
C ARG A 24 -11.54 -18.27 8.68
N CYS A 25 -11.90 -19.25 7.86
CA CYS A 25 -11.02 -19.79 6.82
C CYS A 25 -11.57 -19.58 5.40
N THR A 26 -10.68 -19.25 4.47
CA THR A 26 -10.98 -19.13 3.04
C THR A 26 -10.08 -20.10 2.27
N GLY A 27 -10.67 -20.94 1.41
CA GLY A 27 -9.93 -21.88 0.58
C GLY A 27 -9.28 -21.20 -0.63
N ILE A 28 -8.01 -21.50 -0.86
CA ILE A 28 -7.21 -21.06 -2.01
C ILE A 28 -6.82 -22.31 -2.79
N THR A 29 -7.38 -22.48 -3.98
CA THR A 29 -7.11 -23.63 -4.85
C THR A 29 -6.08 -23.26 -5.91
N TYR A 30 -5.07 -24.11 -6.09
CA TYR A 30 -4.03 -23.91 -7.10
C TYR A 30 -3.54 -25.22 -7.70
N ASP A 31 -2.89 -25.14 -8.87
CA ASP A 31 -2.23 -26.29 -9.45
C ASP A 31 -0.94 -26.59 -8.68
N ALA A 32 -0.84 -27.81 -8.14
CA ALA A 32 0.31 -28.25 -7.36
C ALA A 32 1.59 -28.37 -8.21
N ASN A 33 1.43 -28.48 -9.53
CA ASN A 33 2.54 -28.56 -10.49
C ASN A 33 2.89 -27.20 -11.11
N SER A 34 2.24 -26.12 -10.67
CA SER A 34 2.55 -24.77 -11.15
C SER A 34 3.97 -24.37 -10.75
N ALA A 35 4.70 -23.77 -11.69
CA ALA A 35 6.01 -23.17 -11.45
C ALA A 35 5.95 -21.95 -10.50
N LYS A 36 4.76 -21.36 -10.32
CA LYS A 36 4.50 -20.27 -9.37
C LYS A 36 3.39 -20.67 -8.41
N VAL A 37 3.67 -20.64 -7.11
CA VAL A 37 2.65 -20.77 -6.05
C VAL A 37 2.00 -19.40 -5.84
N PRO A 38 0.67 -19.30 -5.71
CA PRO A 38 0.02 -18.03 -5.38
C PRO A 38 0.46 -17.52 -4.01
N ASP A 39 0.24 -16.23 -3.73
CA ASP A 39 0.46 -15.67 -2.40
C ASP A 39 -0.55 -16.25 -1.40
N LEU A 40 -0.12 -17.28 -0.66
CA LEU A 40 -0.96 -17.96 0.30
C LEU A 40 -1.20 -17.11 1.55
N TRP A 41 -0.22 -16.28 1.95
CA TRP A 41 -0.26 -15.52 3.19
C TRP A 41 -1.03 -14.20 3.06
N GLN A 42 -0.95 -13.55 1.91
CA GLN A 42 -1.55 -12.24 1.65
C GLN A 42 -1.18 -11.21 2.72
N VAL A 43 0.05 -11.32 3.24
CA VAL A 43 0.65 -10.36 4.16
C VAL A 43 2.04 -9.99 3.63
N PRO A 44 2.48 -8.74 3.80
CA PRO A 44 3.73 -8.27 3.22
C PRO A 44 4.94 -8.95 3.86
N GLY A 45 6.03 -9.04 3.09
CA GLY A 45 7.34 -9.45 3.58
C GLY A 45 7.57 -10.97 3.66
N GLU A 46 8.77 -11.33 4.10
CA GLU A 46 9.17 -12.72 4.32
C GLU A 46 8.39 -13.34 5.48
N GLN A 47 7.83 -14.53 5.26
CA GLN A 47 7.07 -15.27 6.24
C GLN A 47 7.96 -16.34 6.87
N ARG A 48 8.09 -16.27 8.20
CA ARG A 48 8.85 -17.24 9.00
C ARG A 48 7.93 -17.93 9.99
N GLY A 49 8.12 -19.23 10.19
CA GLY A 49 7.33 -19.96 11.17
C GLY A 49 7.64 -21.44 11.20
N VAL A 50 6.75 -22.18 11.86
CA VAL A 50 6.85 -23.63 12.00
C VAL A 50 5.62 -24.26 11.37
N LEU A 51 5.83 -25.27 10.54
CA LEU A 51 4.78 -26.17 10.08
C LEU A 51 4.50 -27.19 11.17
N TYR A 52 3.25 -27.27 11.60
CA TYR A 52 2.77 -28.25 12.56
C TYR A 52 1.91 -29.29 11.86
N GLN A 53 1.92 -30.52 12.36
CA GLN A 53 0.95 -31.56 12.03
C GLN A 53 0.05 -31.85 13.22
N ARG A 54 -1.21 -32.23 12.97
CA ARG A 54 -2.16 -32.73 13.98
C ARG A 54 -3.12 -33.74 13.35
N GLN A 55 -3.75 -34.58 14.18
CA GLN A 55 -4.96 -35.30 13.77
C GLN A 55 -6.18 -34.40 13.99
N GLN A 56 -7.06 -34.31 13.00
CA GLN A 56 -8.33 -33.61 13.07
C GLN A 56 -9.35 -34.41 12.27
N ASP A 57 -10.48 -34.78 12.89
CA ASP A 57 -11.57 -35.51 12.25
C ASP A 57 -11.11 -36.79 11.51
N GLY A 58 -10.13 -37.49 12.07
CA GLY A 58 -9.57 -38.73 11.49
C GLY A 58 -8.57 -38.53 10.36
N VAL A 59 -8.17 -37.29 10.04
CA VAL A 59 -7.17 -36.98 9.02
C VAL A 59 -5.99 -36.17 9.57
N THR A 60 -4.81 -36.41 8.99
CA THR A 60 -3.61 -35.59 9.28
C THR A 60 -3.76 -34.22 8.62
N VAL A 61 -3.73 -33.17 9.43
CA VAL A 61 -3.79 -31.77 8.98
C VAL A 61 -2.47 -31.08 9.28
N TYR A 62 -1.95 -30.39 8.27
CA TYR A 62 -0.76 -29.53 8.40
C TYR A 62 -1.19 -28.08 8.48
N GLY A 63 -0.56 -27.29 9.35
CA GLY A 63 -0.79 -25.84 9.39
C GLY A 63 0.27 -25.06 10.12
N THR A 64 0.24 -23.73 10.01
CA THR A 64 1.30 -22.85 10.52
C THR A 64 1.01 -22.27 11.92
N ARG A 65 -0.16 -22.57 12.49
CA ARG A 65 -0.55 -22.21 13.86
C ARG A 65 -0.44 -23.44 14.76
N LYS A 66 0.23 -23.28 15.91
CA LYS A 66 0.25 -24.29 16.96
C LYS A 66 -1.15 -24.41 17.59
N LEU A 67 -1.84 -25.51 17.33
CA LEU A 67 -3.12 -25.86 17.94
C LEU A 67 -2.94 -26.99 18.97
N PRO A 68 -3.94 -27.23 19.84
CA PRO A 68 -3.91 -28.39 20.74
C PRO A 68 -3.68 -29.70 19.95
N GLY A 69 -2.77 -30.55 20.45
CA GLY A 69 -2.42 -31.81 19.79
C GLY A 69 -1.46 -31.67 18.59
N SER A 70 -0.97 -30.46 18.30
CA SER A 70 0.00 -30.24 17.22
C SER A 70 1.44 -30.62 17.60
N THR A 71 2.14 -31.32 16.70
CA THR A 71 3.59 -31.56 16.75
C THR A 71 4.30 -30.74 15.65
N PRO A 72 5.45 -30.11 15.95
CA PRO A 72 6.24 -29.41 14.93
C PRO A 72 6.86 -30.39 13.94
N VAL A 73 6.92 -30.00 12.67
CA VAL A 73 7.44 -30.82 11.56
C VAL A 73 8.64 -30.17 10.90
N LEU A 74 8.55 -28.87 10.61
CA LEU A 74 9.56 -28.15 9.83
C LEU A 74 9.52 -26.65 10.14
N ASP A 75 10.67 -26.04 10.34
CA ASP A 75 10.81 -24.58 10.31
C ASP A 75 10.89 -24.11 8.86
N PHE A 76 10.16 -23.05 8.52
CA PHE A 76 10.14 -22.51 7.17
C PHE A 76 10.45 -21.02 7.15
N SER A 77 11.07 -20.59 6.06
CA SER A 77 11.12 -19.21 5.61
C SER A 77 10.67 -19.18 4.16
N VAL A 78 9.66 -18.37 3.84
CA VAL A 78 9.16 -18.21 2.48
C VAL A 78 8.95 -16.74 2.18
N ALA A 79 9.64 -16.24 1.17
CA ALA A 79 9.35 -14.93 0.62
C ALA A 79 8.04 -14.99 -0.16
N ALA A 80 7.16 -14.00 0.03
CA ALA A 80 6.01 -13.87 -0.86
C ALA A 80 6.50 -13.72 -2.33
N PRO A 81 5.79 -14.26 -3.33
CA PRO A 81 6.17 -14.11 -4.73
C PRO A 81 6.32 -12.63 -5.11
N PRO A 82 7.36 -12.19 -5.83
CA PRO A 82 7.61 -10.76 -6.12
C PRO A 82 6.40 -10.00 -6.71
N ASP A 83 5.60 -10.68 -7.53
CA ASP A 83 4.41 -10.15 -8.19
C ASP A 83 3.15 -10.17 -7.30
N SER A 84 3.29 -10.49 -6.01
CA SER A 84 2.14 -10.67 -5.11
C SER A 84 1.49 -9.34 -4.78
N PRO A 85 0.15 -9.27 -4.72
CA PRO A 85 -0.55 -8.07 -4.30
C PRO A 85 -0.20 -7.63 -2.87
N ALA A 86 0.29 -8.54 -2.01
CA ALA A 86 0.80 -8.21 -0.68
C ALA A 86 2.22 -7.59 -0.68
N HIS A 87 3.00 -7.71 -1.76
CA HIS A 87 4.25 -6.97 -1.95
C HIS A 87 4.04 -5.57 -2.53
N ALA A 88 2.81 -5.22 -2.91
CA ALA A 88 2.49 -3.86 -3.31
C ALA A 88 2.60 -2.84 -2.16
N GLY A 89 2.91 -3.24 -0.92
CA GLY A 89 3.32 -2.37 0.19
C GLY A 89 4.06 -3.14 1.30
N LEU A 90 4.84 -2.57 2.21
CA LEU A 90 5.37 -1.21 2.36
C LEU A 90 6.80 -1.07 1.81
N GLY A 91 7.52 -2.17 1.48
CA GLY A 91 8.96 -2.10 1.18
C GLY A 91 9.77 -1.36 2.27
N ASP A 92 11.04 -1.07 2.01
CA ASP A 92 11.69 0.05 2.70
C ASP A 92 11.16 1.33 2.04
N LEU A 93 10.30 2.06 2.75
CA LEU A 93 9.80 3.36 2.29
C LEU A 93 10.87 4.44 2.32
N GLY A 94 12.05 4.17 2.87
CA GLY A 94 13.08 5.16 3.11
C GLY A 94 12.67 6.24 4.13
N PRO A 95 13.62 7.09 4.54
CA PRO A 95 13.35 8.23 5.39
C PRO A 95 12.65 9.37 4.63
N PRO A 96 11.96 10.31 5.32
CA PRO A 96 11.45 11.53 4.71
C PRO A 96 12.54 12.33 3.97
N GLN A 97 12.29 12.69 2.71
CA GLN A 97 13.25 13.43 1.88
C GLN A 97 12.96 14.94 1.88
N LEU A 98 13.14 15.59 3.04
CA LEU A 98 12.74 16.99 3.25
C LEU A 98 13.50 18.01 2.38
N GLN A 99 14.69 17.64 1.90
CA GLN A 99 15.56 18.50 1.08
C GLN A 99 15.26 18.41 -0.42
N ARG A 100 14.33 17.53 -0.85
CA ARG A 100 13.89 17.48 -2.24
C ARG A 100 12.88 18.60 -2.49
N TYR A 101 13.20 19.48 -3.44
CA TYR A 101 12.38 20.60 -3.90
C TYR A 101 11.73 21.43 -2.77
N PRO A 102 12.48 21.89 -1.75
CA PRO A 102 11.89 22.40 -0.52
C PRO A 102 11.01 23.63 -0.73
N GLU A 103 11.44 24.57 -1.58
CA GLU A 103 10.67 25.77 -1.90
C GLU A 103 9.43 25.47 -2.76
N ALA A 104 9.51 24.48 -3.65
CA ALA A 104 8.37 24.06 -4.47
C ALA A 104 7.23 23.50 -3.61
N PHE A 105 7.56 22.57 -2.70
CA PHE A 105 6.58 21.99 -1.78
C PHE A 105 6.01 23.02 -0.81
N ARG A 106 6.88 23.81 -0.16
CA ARG A 106 6.45 24.85 0.78
C ARG A 106 5.58 25.91 0.10
N GLY A 107 6.02 26.38 -1.07
CA GLY A 107 5.31 27.38 -1.87
C GLY A 107 3.94 26.89 -2.34
N ALA A 108 3.87 25.68 -2.94
CA ALA A 108 2.62 25.10 -3.39
C ALA A 108 1.66 24.82 -2.22
N ALA A 109 2.15 24.25 -1.12
CA ALA A 109 1.35 23.97 0.07
C ALA A 109 0.72 25.23 0.66
N ARG A 110 1.50 26.32 0.77
CA ARG A 110 1.01 27.62 1.25
C ARG A 110 0.02 28.26 0.27
N LEU A 111 0.35 28.31 -1.02
CA LEU A 111 -0.47 28.95 -2.04
C LEU A 111 -1.85 28.29 -2.18
N ILE A 112 -1.90 26.96 -2.14
CA ILE A 112 -3.12 26.19 -2.41
C ILE A 112 -3.86 25.83 -1.11
N GLY A 113 -3.17 25.90 0.04
CA GLY A 113 -3.73 25.60 1.35
C GLY A 113 -3.87 24.10 1.59
N VAL A 114 -2.80 23.33 1.38
CA VAL A 114 -2.72 21.90 1.72
C VAL A 114 -1.60 21.65 2.72
N ASP A 115 -1.70 20.54 3.48
CA ASP A 115 -0.62 20.12 4.40
C ASP A 115 0.64 19.76 3.59
N GLU A 116 1.75 20.47 3.80
CA GLU A 116 3.03 20.21 3.13
C GLU A 116 3.51 18.78 3.37
N ALA A 117 3.30 18.24 4.57
CA ALA A 117 3.71 16.88 4.90
C ALA A 117 2.95 15.85 4.05
N LEU A 118 1.66 16.09 3.84
CA LEU A 118 0.83 15.23 2.99
C LEU A 118 1.25 15.33 1.53
N LEU A 119 1.46 16.54 1.02
CA LEU A 119 1.89 16.74 -0.37
C LEU A 119 3.22 16.03 -0.67
N ARG A 120 4.20 16.15 0.24
CA ARG A 120 5.47 15.42 0.14
C ARG A 120 5.30 13.92 0.29
N THR A 121 4.38 13.47 1.12
CA THR A 121 4.08 12.04 1.29
C THR A 121 3.55 11.45 0.00
N ILE A 122 2.63 12.14 -0.68
CA ILE A 122 2.11 11.71 -2.00
C ILE A 122 3.26 11.63 -3.00
N ALA A 123 4.07 12.68 -3.16
CA ALA A 123 5.23 12.66 -4.06
C ALA A 123 6.21 11.51 -3.78
N HIS A 124 6.41 11.18 -2.50
CA HIS A 124 7.25 10.06 -2.11
C HIS A 124 6.67 8.72 -2.59
N VAL A 125 5.37 8.50 -2.39
CA VAL A 125 4.71 7.25 -2.79
C VAL A 125 4.58 7.14 -4.31
N GLU A 126 4.37 8.25 -5.01
CA GLU A 126 4.17 8.30 -6.46
C GLU A 126 5.46 8.02 -7.24
N SER A 127 6.52 8.80 -7.02
CA SER A 127 7.74 8.70 -7.84
C SER A 127 9.03 8.64 -7.02
N GLY A 128 8.97 8.69 -5.70
CA GLY A 128 10.16 8.87 -4.89
C GLY A 128 10.89 10.18 -5.19
N PHE A 129 10.15 11.22 -5.61
CA PHE A 129 10.64 12.53 -6.05
C PHE A 129 11.39 12.55 -7.39
N ASP A 130 11.31 11.48 -8.17
CA ASP A 130 11.84 11.45 -9.53
C ASP A 130 11.00 12.36 -10.45
N PRO A 131 11.59 13.41 -11.05
CA PRO A 131 10.88 14.30 -11.97
C PRO A 131 10.75 13.75 -13.39
N GLU A 132 11.49 12.69 -13.74
CA GLU A 132 11.47 12.04 -15.06
C GLU A 132 10.60 10.78 -15.08
N ALA A 133 10.01 10.41 -13.94
CA ALA A 133 9.20 9.21 -13.80
C ALA A 133 8.00 9.19 -14.77
N VAL A 134 7.84 8.04 -15.44
CA VAL A 134 6.68 7.73 -16.30
C VAL A 134 6.14 6.36 -15.96
N SER A 135 4.86 6.26 -15.58
CA SER A 135 4.22 4.97 -15.36
C SER A 135 3.74 4.33 -16.68
N ALA A 136 3.49 3.02 -16.66
CA ALA A 136 2.90 2.30 -17.79
C ALA A 136 1.51 2.84 -18.19
N LYS A 137 0.79 3.50 -17.27
CA LYS A 137 -0.51 4.13 -17.51
C LYS A 137 -0.40 5.58 -18.02
N GLY A 138 0.82 6.10 -18.18
CA GLY A 138 1.08 7.45 -18.69
C GLY A 138 1.12 8.55 -17.64
N ALA A 139 1.13 8.21 -16.35
CA ALA A 139 1.34 9.19 -15.28
C ALA A 139 2.78 9.74 -15.32
N MET A 140 2.96 11.05 -15.12
CA MET A 140 4.24 11.74 -15.37
C MET A 140 4.73 12.59 -14.19
N GLY A 141 6.05 12.61 -14.00
CA GLY A 141 6.77 13.53 -13.11
C GLY A 141 6.62 13.23 -11.62
N VAL A 142 7.03 14.22 -10.80
CA VAL A 142 7.13 14.11 -9.33
C VAL A 142 5.83 13.68 -8.66
N MET A 143 4.70 14.20 -9.15
CA MET A 143 3.38 13.93 -8.58
C MET A 143 2.59 12.86 -9.35
N GLN A 144 3.24 12.17 -10.32
CA GLN A 144 2.63 11.20 -11.24
C GLN A 144 1.26 11.66 -11.75
N LEU A 145 1.25 12.80 -12.44
CA LEU A 145 0.02 13.38 -12.97
C LEU A 145 -0.41 12.61 -14.21
N MET A 146 -1.66 12.14 -14.22
CA MET A 146 -2.27 11.56 -15.41
C MET A 146 -2.50 12.64 -16.49
N PRO A 147 -2.53 12.28 -17.79
CA PRO A 147 -2.73 13.24 -18.88
C PRO A 147 -3.98 14.13 -18.72
N GLU A 148 -5.06 13.58 -18.19
CA GLU A 148 -6.30 14.34 -17.93
C GLU A 148 -6.10 15.44 -16.88
N VAL A 149 -5.28 15.16 -15.86
CA VAL A 149 -4.92 16.13 -14.81
C VAL A 149 -3.98 17.21 -15.35
N VAL A 150 -3.02 16.82 -16.19
CA VAL A 150 -2.11 17.76 -16.89
C VAL A 150 -2.92 18.74 -17.73
N ALA A 151 -3.91 18.24 -18.48
CA ALA A 151 -4.81 19.08 -19.28
C ALA A 151 -5.70 19.96 -18.40
N ALA A 152 -6.33 19.41 -17.36
CA ALA A 152 -7.26 20.14 -16.50
C ALA A 152 -6.61 21.30 -15.72
N TYR A 153 -5.32 21.21 -15.42
CA TYR A 153 -4.57 22.27 -14.73
C TYR A 153 -3.59 23.02 -15.62
N GLU A 154 -3.72 22.88 -16.95
CA GLU A 154 -2.93 23.63 -17.93
C GLU A 154 -1.41 23.50 -17.70
N VAL A 155 -0.97 22.32 -17.30
CA VAL A 155 0.45 22.03 -17.05
C VAL A 155 1.17 21.92 -18.39
N THR A 156 2.10 22.83 -18.65
CA THR A 156 2.85 22.86 -19.92
C THR A 156 4.00 21.86 -19.94
N ASN A 157 4.58 21.53 -18.78
CA ASN A 157 5.61 20.51 -18.66
C ASN A 157 5.43 19.70 -17.35
N PRO A 158 4.88 18.47 -17.40
CA PRO A 158 4.67 17.66 -16.21
C PRO A 158 5.98 17.13 -15.58
N PHE A 159 7.09 17.15 -16.32
CA PHE A 159 8.42 16.80 -15.81
C PHE A 159 9.12 17.96 -15.09
N ASN A 160 8.57 19.19 -15.16
CA ASN A 160 9.06 20.29 -14.34
C ASN A 160 8.58 20.11 -12.88
N PRO A 161 9.48 20.00 -11.89
CA PRO A 161 9.08 19.73 -10.50
C PRO A 161 8.11 20.78 -9.94
N ASN A 162 8.31 22.07 -10.25
CA ASN A 162 7.45 23.14 -9.73
C ASN A 162 6.03 23.02 -10.29
N GLN A 163 5.89 22.79 -11.60
CA GLN A 163 4.57 22.62 -12.22
C GLN A 163 3.89 21.34 -11.73
N SER A 164 4.62 20.23 -11.67
CA SER A 164 4.12 18.93 -11.19
C SER A 164 3.60 19.04 -9.76
N ILE A 165 4.39 19.61 -8.84
CA ILE A 165 4.04 19.78 -7.42
C ILE A 165 2.86 20.72 -7.24
N GLN A 166 2.81 21.84 -7.99
CA GLN A 166 1.67 22.77 -7.92
C GLN A 166 0.36 22.13 -8.41
N ALA A 167 0.38 21.41 -9.53
CA ALA A 167 -0.80 20.73 -10.03
C ALA A 167 -1.24 19.57 -9.13
N GLY A 168 -0.30 18.77 -8.61
CA GLY A 168 -0.60 17.74 -7.61
C GLY A 168 -1.20 18.31 -6.33
N ALA A 169 -0.76 19.49 -5.89
CA ALA A 169 -1.36 20.18 -4.75
C ALA A 169 -2.80 20.67 -5.03
N ARG A 170 -3.10 21.12 -6.26
CA ARG A 170 -4.47 21.48 -6.68
C ARG A 170 -5.39 20.26 -6.67
N LEU A 171 -4.94 19.15 -7.27
CA LEU A 171 -5.66 17.88 -7.23
C LEU A 171 -5.95 17.47 -5.78
N LEU A 172 -4.91 17.47 -4.94
CA LEU A 172 -5.03 17.07 -3.56
C LEU A 172 -6.03 17.94 -2.78
N ARG A 173 -6.05 19.26 -3.03
CA ARG A 173 -7.01 20.18 -2.42
C ARG A 173 -8.45 19.87 -2.82
N GLU A 174 -8.70 19.50 -4.07
CA GLU A 174 -10.02 19.07 -4.53
C GLU A 174 -10.45 17.77 -3.87
N LEU A 175 -9.55 16.79 -3.75
CA LEU A 175 -9.83 15.52 -3.08
C LEU A 175 -10.13 15.72 -1.60
N ILE A 176 -9.38 16.56 -0.89
CA ILE A 176 -9.64 16.90 0.52
C ILE A 176 -11.02 17.55 0.69
N ARG A 177 -11.43 18.42 -0.24
CA ARG A 177 -12.76 19.03 -0.23
C ARG A 177 -13.87 18.02 -0.48
N ARG A 178 -13.63 17.04 -1.36
CA ARG A 178 -14.60 15.98 -1.69
C ARG A 178 -14.77 14.97 -0.54
N TYR A 179 -13.70 14.67 0.19
CA TYR A 179 -13.68 13.68 1.27
C TYR A 179 -13.25 14.32 2.60
N PRO A 180 -14.06 15.23 3.18
CA PRO A 180 -13.67 15.99 4.35
C PRO A 180 -13.43 15.07 5.56
N GLY A 181 -12.22 15.14 6.13
CA GLY A 181 -11.83 14.37 7.31
C GLY A 181 -11.48 12.91 7.05
N ASP A 182 -11.62 12.41 5.83
CA ASP A 182 -11.36 11.01 5.46
C ASP A 182 -10.09 10.89 4.63
N MET A 183 -8.95 10.83 5.31
CA MET A 183 -7.63 10.77 4.67
C MET A 183 -7.41 9.50 3.85
N ASP A 184 -8.06 8.39 4.22
CA ASP A 184 -7.97 7.13 3.48
C ASP A 184 -8.68 7.26 2.13
N LYS A 185 -9.86 7.89 2.09
CA LYS A 185 -10.54 8.22 0.83
C LYS A 185 -9.76 9.22 -0.02
N VAL A 186 -9.13 10.24 0.58
CA VAL A 186 -8.27 11.18 -0.15
C VAL A 186 -7.12 10.44 -0.84
N ALA A 187 -6.38 9.62 -0.10
CA ALA A 187 -5.26 8.85 -0.65
C ALA A 187 -5.74 7.83 -1.70
N ALA A 188 -6.82 7.11 -1.43
CA ALA A 188 -7.39 6.17 -2.39
C ALA A 188 -7.86 6.86 -3.67
N ALA A 189 -8.46 8.05 -3.58
CA ALA A 189 -8.94 8.78 -4.75
C ALA A 189 -7.80 9.37 -5.58
N TYR A 190 -6.67 9.72 -4.96
CA TYR A 190 -5.48 10.15 -5.69
C TYR A 190 -4.95 9.01 -6.58
N ASN A 191 -4.90 7.78 -6.03
CA ASN A 191 -4.40 6.60 -6.75
C ASN A 191 -5.41 5.97 -7.73
N ALA A 192 -6.67 5.80 -7.33
CA ALA A 192 -7.68 5.02 -8.06
C ALA A 192 -8.75 5.89 -8.74
N GLY A 193 -8.71 7.21 -8.52
CA GLY A 193 -9.74 8.13 -8.98
C GLY A 193 -10.98 8.17 -8.06
N THR A 194 -11.69 9.29 -8.12
CA THR A 194 -12.88 9.54 -7.30
C THR A 194 -14.02 8.59 -7.60
N GLN A 195 -14.24 8.25 -8.88
CA GLN A 195 -15.32 7.35 -9.29
C GLN A 195 -15.25 5.97 -8.63
N ALA A 196 -14.04 5.42 -8.47
CA ALA A 196 -13.84 4.13 -7.81
C ALA A 196 -14.17 4.23 -6.32
N VAL A 197 -13.66 5.27 -5.66
CA VAL A 197 -13.92 5.51 -4.23
C VAL A 197 -15.40 5.71 -3.96
N ASP A 198 -16.09 6.51 -4.78
CA ASP A 198 -17.53 6.78 -4.63
C ASP A 198 -18.35 5.52 -4.84
N ARG A 199 -18.04 4.74 -5.89
CA ARG A 199 -18.72 3.46 -6.18
C ARG A 199 -18.61 2.46 -5.03
N HIS A 200 -17.46 2.43 -4.34
CA HIS A 200 -17.22 1.53 -3.23
C HIS A 200 -17.56 2.13 -1.86
N GLY A 201 -17.93 3.42 -1.78
CA GLY A 201 -18.21 4.13 -0.53
C GLY A 201 -17.00 4.31 0.39
N GLY A 202 -15.78 4.07 -0.10
CA GLY A 202 -14.58 3.89 0.71
C GLY A 202 -13.37 3.49 -0.14
N VAL A 203 -12.30 3.02 0.52
CA VAL A 203 -11.12 2.48 -0.18
C VAL A 203 -11.54 1.29 -1.04
N PRO A 204 -11.40 1.35 -2.38
CA PRO A 204 -11.76 0.25 -3.27
C PRO A 204 -11.00 -1.03 -2.90
N PRO A 205 -11.56 -2.23 -3.14
CA PRO A 205 -10.91 -3.48 -2.84
C PRO A 205 -9.77 -3.83 -3.83
N TYR A 206 -9.09 -2.83 -4.39
CA TYR A 206 -7.92 -2.99 -5.24
C TYR A 206 -6.66 -3.09 -4.38
N ALA A 207 -5.85 -4.11 -4.62
CA ALA A 207 -4.66 -4.36 -3.81
C ALA A 207 -3.65 -3.20 -3.88
N GLU A 208 -3.42 -2.68 -5.09
CA GLU A 208 -2.57 -1.50 -5.35
C GLU A 208 -3.03 -0.31 -4.50
N THR A 209 -4.32 0.01 -4.52
CA THR A 209 -4.89 1.16 -3.79
C THR A 209 -4.85 0.98 -2.27
N ARG A 210 -5.16 -0.22 -1.75
CA ARG A 210 -5.03 -0.49 -0.31
C ARG A 210 -3.58 -0.33 0.16
N ALA A 211 -2.63 -0.79 -0.64
CA ALA A 211 -1.23 -0.65 -0.33
C ALA A 211 -0.77 0.80 -0.41
N TYR A 212 -1.23 1.56 -1.42
CA TYR A 212 -1.00 3.00 -1.54
C TYR A 212 -1.45 3.76 -0.27
N VAL A 213 -2.70 3.53 0.17
CA VAL A 213 -3.25 4.13 1.39
C VAL A 213 -2.38 3.79 2.60
N ALA A 214 -1.97 2.53 2.76
CA ALA A 214 -1.09 2.11 3.85
C ALA A 214 0.28 2.81 3.82
N LYS A 215 0.88 3.01 2.64
CA LYS A 215 2.15 3.75 2.49
C LYS A 215 1.99 5.22 2.91
N VAL A 216 0.92 5.87 2.46
CA VAL A 216 0.62 7.26 2.85
C VAL A 216 0.44 7.38 4.36
N ALA A 217 -0.35 6.49 4.96
CA ALA A 217 -0.59 6.47 6.42
C ALA A 217 0.71 6.27 7.22
N ALA A 218 1.64 5.44 6.72
CA ALA A 218 2.92 5.19 7.38
C ALA A 218 3.93 6.34 7.25
N LEU A 219 3.94 7.06 6.12
CA LEU A 219 4.90 8.14 5.83
C LEU A 219 4.48 9.49 6.39
N LEU A 220 3.17 9.81 6.35
CA LEU A 220 2.64 11.10 6.77
C LEU A 220 3.11 11.56 8.16
N PRO A 221 3.02 10.74 9.24
CA PRO A 221 3.49 11.17 10.55
C PRO A 221 5.00 11.44 10.58
N LYS A 222 5.80 10.71 9.78
CA LYS A 222 7.25 10.93 9.69
C LYS A 222 7.57 12.27 9.02
N TYR A 223 6.86 12.62 7.93
CA TYR A 223 7.01 13.92 7.28
C TYR A 223 6.58 15.07 8.21
N ARG A 224 5.46 14.93 8.93
CA ARG A 224 5.02 15.93 9.91
C ARG A 224 6.06 16.15 11.01
N ALA A 225 6.58 15.08 11.59
CA ALA A 225 7.62 15.17 12.61
C ALA A 225 8.91 15.83 12.08
N GLY A 226 9.34 15.46 10.87
CA GLY A 226 10.52 16.03 10.23
C GLY A 226 10.41 17.52 9.94
N LEU A 227 9.28 17.97 9.38
CA LEU A 227 9.02 19.39 9.13
C LEU A 227 8.91 20.20 10.43
N ALA A 228 8.26 19.65 11.47
CA ALA A 228 8.19 20.28 12.78
C ALA A 228 9.58 20.45 13.42
N ALA A 229 10.47 19.48 13.23
CA ALA A 229 11.85 19.57 13.73
C ALA A 229 12.66 20.66 13.00
N ILE A 230 12.42 20.88 11.70
CA ILE A 230 13.05 21.97 10.95
C ILE A 230 12.53 23.32 11.45
N ALA A 231 11.21 23.48 11.61
CA ALA A 231 10.60 24.74 12.03
C ALA A 231 11.03 25.20 13.43
N LYS A 232 11.44 24.27 14.32
CA LYS A 232 11.97 24.60 15.65
C LYS A 232 13.42 25.08 15.64
N ARG A 233 14.15 24.88 14.53
CA ARG A 233 15.57 25.25 14.37
C ARG A 233 15.76 26.59 13.67
N THR A 234 14.69 27.14 13.09
CA THR A 234 14.62 28.41 12.38
C THR A 234 13.92 29.45 13.22
#